data_AF-A0A1Z8Q5G2-F1
#
_entry.id   AF-A0A1Z8Q5G2-F1
#
_cell.length_a   1.000
_cell.length_b   1.000
_cell.length_c   1.000
_cell.angle_alpha   90.00
_cell.angle_beta   90.00
_cell.angle_gamma   90.00
#
_symmetry.space_group_name_H-M   'P 1'
#
loop_
_entity.id
_entity.type
_entity.pdbx_description
1 polymer ?
#
loop_
_entity_poly.entity_id
_entity_poly.type
_entity_poly.pdbx_seq_one_letter_code
_entity_poly.pdbx_strand_id
1 'polypeptide(L)'
;MHKIIPLLSVCGLVILALVFAAHDGQAQNQLSVVIDHFTDGDSFTIRGQKVRLWGIDAPEYYQNCTDAAGQEYQCGKQARQFFENLAVSHAIS
;
A
#
# COMPACT_ATOMS: atom_id res chain seq x y z
N MET A 1 13.82 47.25 -30.19
CA MET A 1 12.72 46.60 -29.42
C MET A 1 12.29 45.26 -30.00
N HIS A 2 12.32 45.05 -31.34
CA HIS A 2 11.92 43.79 -31.99
C HIS A 2 12.81 42.54 -31.75
N LYS A 3 14.06 42.71 -31.31
CA LYS A 3 14.99 41.59 -31.01
C LYS A 3 14.92 41.06 -29.57
N ILE A 4 14.25 41.80 -28.67
CA ILE A 4 14.19 41.49 -27.22
C ILE A 4 13.01 40.54 -26.91
N ILE A 5 11.91 40.69 -27.66
CA ILE A 5 10.70 39.85 -27.57
C ILE A 5 10.97 38.36 -27.87
N PRO A 6 11.70 37.97 -28.94
CA PRO A 6 11.99 36.55 -29.19
C PRO A 6 12.92 35.97 -28.13
N LEU A 7 13.84 36.76 -27.58
CA LEU A 7 14.77 36.31 -26.53
C LEU A 7 14.03 35.99 -25.22
N LEU A 8 13.10 36.86 -24.81
CA LEU A 8 12.25 36.64 -23.64
C LEU A 8 11.34 35.40 -23.81
N SER A 9 10.81 35.19 -25.02
CA SER A 9 9.98 34.01 -25.35
C SER A 9 10.79 32.70 -25.29
N VAL A 10 12.00 32.69 -25.86
CA VAL A 10 12.90 31.54 -25.80
C VAL A 10 13.30 31.23 -24.36
N CYS A 11 13.67 32.24 -23.57
CA CYS A 11 13.97 32.04 -22.15
C CYS A 11 12.76 31.48 -21.39
N GLY A 12 11.55 31.98 -21.65
CA GLY A 12 10.32 31.47 -21.04
C GLY A 12 10.04 30.01 -21.37
N LEU A 13 10.18 29.62 -22.64
CA LEU A 13 10.00 28.23 -23.09
C LEU A 13 11.06 27.28 -22.50
N VAL A 14 12.31 27.73 -22.39
CA VAL A 14 13.39 26.95 -21.75
C VAL A 14 13.11 26.76 -20.27
N ILE A 15 12.70 27.81 -19.54
CA ILE A 15 12.34 27.71 -18.13
C ILE A 15 11.17 26.75 -17.94
N LEU A 16 10.13 26.85 -18.79
CA LEU A 16 8.97 25.97 -18.74
C LEU A 16 9.36 24.50 -18.96
N ALA A 17 10.21 24.21 -19.96
CA ALA A 17 10.71 22.86 -20.22
C ALA A 17 11.52 22.30 -19.03
N LEU A 18 12.35 23.14 -18.38
CA LEU A 18 13.10 22.74 -17.19
C LEU A 18 12.20 22.43 -16.00
N VAL A 19 11.10 23.18 -15.81
CA VAL A 19 10.11 22.92 -14.75
C VAL A 19 9.39 21.58 -14.98
N PHE A 20 9.00 21.28 -16.22
CA PHE A 20 8.39 19.98 -16.55
C PHE A 20 9.36 18.82 -16.33
N ALA A 21 10.61 18.95 -16.76
CA ALA A 21 11.64 17.93 -16.54
C ALA A 21 11.92 17.69 -15.04
N ALA A 22 11.76 18.72 -14.19
CA ALA A 22 11.94 18.60 -12.74
C ALA A 22 10.75 17.92 -12.02
N HIS A 23 9.57 17.84 -12.64
CA HIS A 23 8.37 17.25 -12.01
C HIS A 23 8.29 15.72 -12.11
N ASP A 24 9.10 15.08 -12.96
CA ASP A 24 9.09 13.62 -13.15
C ASP A 24 9.66 12.83 -11.94
N GLY A 25 10.23 13.54 -10.96
CA GLY A 25 11.04 12.96 -9.88
C GLY A 25 10.38 12.85 -8.50
N GLN A 26 9.07 12.99 -8.36
CA GLN A 26 8.42 12.73 -7.06
C GLN A 26 8.36 11.21 -6.81
N ALA A 27 9.49 10.64 -6.38
CA ALA A 27 9.52 9.32 -5.77
C ALA A 27 8.53 9.34 -4.60
N GLN A 28 7.46 8.55 -4.71
CA GLN A 28 6.57 8.31 -3.58
C GLN A 28 7.43 7.80 -2.43
N ASN A 29 7.31 8.43 -1.28
CA ASN A 29 8.02 8.01 -0.08
C ASN A 29 7.38 6.70 0.37
N GLN A 30 7.79 5.60 -0.25
CA GLN A 30 7.26 4.27 0.00
C GLN A 30 7.69 3.88 1.40
N LEU A 31 6.76 4.00 2.34
CA LEU A 31 6.99 3.58 3.70
C LEU A 31 7.02 2.05 3.71
N SER A 32 8.22 1.48 3.53
CA SER A 32 8.42 0.03 3.61
C SER A 32 8.24 -0.43 5.05
N VAL A 33 7.00 -0.75 5.41
CA VAL A 33 6.67 -1.31 6.72
C VAL A 33 6.88 -2.82 6.66
N VAL A 34 7.72 -3.32 7.56
CA VAL A 34 7.90 -4.75 7.76
C VAL A 34 6.88 -5.21 8.80
N ILE A 35 6.07 -6.20 8.43
CA ILE A 35 5.14 -6.87 9.34
C ILE A 35 5.92 -7.96 10.09
N ASP A 36 5.89 -7.92 11.42
CA ASP A 36 6.60 -8.89 12.27
C ASP A 36 5.84 -10.22 12.32
N HIS A 37 4.51 -10.15 12.44
CA HIS A 37 3.65 -11.31 12.62
C HIS A 37 2.19 -11.00 12.29
N PHE A 38 1.53 -11.90 11.58
CA PHE A 38 0.07 -11.89 11.39
C PHE A 38 -0.60 -12.73 12.48
N THR A 39 -1.51 -12.14 13.24
CA THR A 39 -2.24 -12.83 14.32
C THR A 39 -3.43 -13.62 13.78
N ASP A 40 -4.28 -12.96 12.99
CA ASP A 40 -5.49 -13.52 12.35
C ASP A 40 -5.73 -12.80 11.00
N GLY A 41 -6.95 -12.81 10.48
CA GLY A 41 -7.28 -12.20 9.18
C GLY A 41 -7.44 -10.67 9.18
N ASP A 42 -7.35 -9.99 10.33
CA ASP A 42 -7.47 -8.52 10.42
C ASP A 42 -6.46 -7.86 11.38
N SER A 43 -5.75 -8.66 12.18
CA SER A 43 -4.85 -8.19 13.22
C SER A 43 -3.41 -8.69 13.00
N PHE A 44 -2.45 -7.80 13.19
CA PHE A 44 -1.03 -8.05 12.92
C PHE A 44 -0.14 -7.18 13.83
N THR A 45 1.16 -7.45 13.83
CA THR A 45 2.14 -6.73 14.64
C THR A 45 3.19 -6.08 13.75
N ILE A 46 3.46 -4.79 14.00
CA ILE A 46 4.55 -4.04 13.37
C ILE A 46 5.37 -3.38 14.47
N ARG A 47 6.69 -3.59 14.48
CA ARG A 47 7.60 -3.00 15.48
C ARG A 47 7.12 -3.26 16.92
N GLY A 48 6.60 -4.46 17.17
CA GLY A 48 6.04 -4.87 18.47
C GLY A 48 4.70 -4.22 18.84
N GLN A 49 4.10 -3.40 17.98
CA GLN A 49 2.78 -2.81 18.19
C GLN A 49 1.71 -3.64 17.50
N LYS A 50 0.66 -4.00 18.24
CA LYS A 50 -0.52 -4.66 17.65
C LYS A 50 -1.35 -3.63 16.88
N VAL A 51 -1.66 -3.97 15.65
CA VAL A 51 -2.49 -3.19 14.73
C VAL A 51 -3.67 -4.06 14.32
N ARG A 52 -4.85 -3.44 14.21
CA ARG A 52 -6.07 -4.07 13.72
C ARG A 52 -6.66 -3.23 12.60
N LEU A 53 -7.09 -3.88 11.52
CA LEU A 53 -7.77 -3.22 10.42
C LEU A 53 -9.14 -2.70 10.89
N TRP A 54 -9.35 -1.39 10.77
CA TRP A 54 -10.58 -0.78 11.22
C TRP A 54 -11.75 -1.16 10.31
N GLY A 55 -12.87 -1.57 10.92
CA GLY A 55 -14.09 -1.94 10.19
C GLY A 55 -14.08 -3.34 9.57
N ILE A 56 -13.03 -4.14 9.80
CA ILE A 56 -12.95 -5.54 9.42
C ILE A 56 -12.94 -6.39 10.69
N ASP A 57 -13.70 -7.49 10.68
CA ASP A 57 -13.70 -8.52 11.71
C ASP A 57 -13.46 -9.87 11.03
N ALA A 58 -12.31 -10.47 11.27
CA ALA A 58 -11.94 -11.77 10.72
C ALA A 58 -12.10 -12.90 11.75
N PRO A 59 -12.31 -14.16 11.32
CA PRO A 59 -12.28 -15.30 12.22
C PRO A 59 -10.93 -15.40 12.95
N GLU A 60 -10.98 -15.66 14.26
CA GLU A 60 -9.80 -15.83 15.10
C GLU A 60 -8.97 -17.04 14.64
N TYR A 61 -7.65 -17.02 14.81
CA TYR A 61 -6.73 -18.02 14.23
C TYR A 61 -7.12 -19.49 14.51
N TYR A 62 -7.60 -19.78 15.72
CA TYR A 62 -7.99 -21.13 16.13
C TYR A 62 -9.47 -21.47 15.86
N GLN A 63 -10.22 -20.56 15.24
CA GLN A 63 -11.63 -20.79 14.93
C GLN A 63 -11.79 -21.71 13.73
N ASN A 64 -12.71 -22.65 13.87
CA ASN A 64 -13.24 -23.46 12.78
C ASN A 64 -14.64 -22.94 12.40
N CYS A 65 -14.96 -23.06 11.12
CA CYS A 65 -16.26 -22.70 10.56
C CYS A 65 -16.85 -23.90 9.84
N THR A 66 -18.11 -23.80 9.44
CA THR A 66 -18.82 -24.83 8.70
C THR A 66 -19.21 -24.29 7.33
N ASP A 67 -18.90 -25.04 6.27
CA ASP A 67 -19.29 -24.66 4.91
C ASP A 67 -20.78 -24.93 4.64
N ALA A 68 -21.25 -24.60 3.43
CA ALA A 68 -22.64 -24.82 3.04
C ALA A 68 -23.05 -26.30 2.98
N ALA A 69 -22.08 -27.22 2.92
CA ALA A 69 -22.29 -28.67 2.95
C ALA A 69 -22.18 -29.28 4.35
N GLY A 70 -22.02 -28.45 5.39
CA GLY A 70 -21.89 -28.91 6.77
C GLY A 70 -20.49 -29.39 7.14
N GLN A 71 -19.49 -29.22 6.27
CA GLN A 71 -18.12 -29.66 6.55
C GLN A 71 -17.36 -28.61 7.36
N GLU A 72 -16.69 -29.05 8.42
CA GLU A 72 -15.85 -28.19 9.24
C GLU A 72 -14.54 -27.86 8.51
N TYR A 73 -14.11 -26.60 8.58
CA TYR A 73 -12.85 -26.15 8.00
C TYR A 73 -12.19 -25.06 8.86
N GLN A 74 -10.86 -24.95 8.75
CA GLN A 74 -10.02 -24.05 9.54
C GLN A 74 -10.07 -22.60 9.01
N CYS A 75 -11.24 -21.97 9.06
CA CYS A 75 -11.47 -20.63 8.52
C CYS A 75 -10.52 -19.57 9.09
N GLY A 76 -10.19 -19.63 10.39
CA GLY A 76 -9.23 -18.71 11.01
C GLY A 76 -7.85 -18.76 10.37
N LYS A 77 -7.33 -19.97 10.12
CA LYS A 77 -6.04 -20.14 9.45
C LYS A 77 -6.07 -19.70 8.00
N GLN A 78 -7.15 -20.00 7.29
CA GLN A 78 -7.32 -19.57 5.90
C GLN A 78 -7.41 -18.05 5.79
N ALA A 79 -8.14 -17.38 6.68
CA ALA A 79 -8.26 -15.93 6.71
C ALA A 79 -6.89 -15.27 6.97
N ARG A 80 -6.13 -15.74 7.96
CA ARG A 80 -4.77 -15.26 8.23
C ARG A 80 -3.85 -15.43 7.03
N GLN A 81 -3.86 -16.62 6.41
CA GLN A 81 -3.01 -16.90 5.25
C GLN A 81 -3.38 -16.03 4.05
N PHE A 82 -4.67 -15.78 3.82
CA PHE A 82 -5.11 -14.86 2.79
C PHE A 82 -4.60 -13.44 3.05
N PHE A 83 -4.71 -12.94 4.28
CA PHE A 83 -4.21 -11.61 4.64
C PHE A 83 -2.69 -11.50 4.45
N GLU A 84 -1.93 -12.50 4.89
CA GLU A 84 -0.49 -12.58 4.68
C GLU A 84 -0.12 -12.50 3.19
N ASN A 85 -0.78 -13.30 2.34
CA ASN A 85 -0.56 -13.27 0.89
C ASN A 85 -0.92 -11.92 0.25
N LEU A 86 -2.01 -11.29 0.71
CA LEU A 86 -2.44 -9.98 0.21
C LEU A 86 -1.41 -8.89 0.55
N ALA A 87 -0.95 -8.86 1.80
CA ALA A 87 0.01 -7.87 2.29
C ALA A 87 1.42 -8.05 1.68
N VAL A 88 1.81 -9.27 1.31
CA VAL A 88 3.09 -9.53 0.62
C VAL A 88 3.00 -9.21 -0.87
N SER A 89 1.86 -9.50 -1.51
CA SER A 89 1.65 -9.22 -2.94
C SER A 89 1.49 -7.73 -3.25
N HIS A 90 0.99 -6.96 -2.29
CA HIS A 90 0.84 -5.52 -2.37
C HIS A 90 1.67 -4.95 -1.24
N ALA A 91 2.93 -4.59 -1.51
CA ALA A 91 3.69 -3.77 -0.58
C ALA A 91 2.76 -2.61 -0.17
N ILE A 92 2.41 -2.55 1.12
CA ILE A 92 1.43 -1.58 1.63
C ILE A 92 2.07 -0.20 1.40
N SER A 93 1.66 0.43 0.29
CA SER A 93 2.18 1.70 -0.22
C SER A 93 1.46 2.88 0.38
#